data_AF-A0A838QVW2-F1
#
_entry.id   AF-A0A838QVW2-F1
#
_cell.length_a   1.000
_cell.length_b   1.000
_cell.length_c   1.000
_cell.angle_alpha   90.00
_cell.angle_beta   90.00
_cell.angle_gamma   90.00
#
_symmetry.space_group_name_H-M   'P 1'
#
loop_
_entity.id
_entity.type
_entity.pdbx_description
1 polymer ?
#
loop_
_entity_poly.entity_id
_entity_poly.type
_entity_poly.pdbx_seq_one_letter_code
_entity_poly.pdbx_strand_id
1 'polypeptide(L)'
;SNNNGTDIRHRYVSAVHWDGYEAAHQQVAKTHSGLAGLGNDSWHTYGLKWTASGYEFYYDDALIWTVASPVSERSEYLILSSEVEDGTWAGAVPAGGYGSLLSSVTNVQVDYVRVYSAVTPTTPSADFDADGDVDGADFLTWQRGVGTTSGAIRGDGNANAGVDGDVDAGDLATWREQFGAGGAGLAGAAVPEPASWVLVAWMMAMGAGRRARL
;
A
#
# COMPACT_ATOMS: atom_id res chain seq x y z
N SER A 1 -4.72 -2.01 42.38
CA SER A 1 -5.82 -1.19 41.86
C SER A 1 -5.26 0.14 41.38
N ASN A 2 -5.99 0.87 40.54
CA ASN A 2 -5.65 2.25 40.21
C ASN A 2 -6.03 3.23 41.34
N ASN A 3 -5.75 4.51 41.15
CA ASN A 3 -6.11 5.60 42.06
C ASN A 3 -7.61 5.69 42.41
N ASN A 4 -8.50 5.09 41.61
CA ASN A 4 -9.94 5.03 41.87
C ASN A 4 -10.38 3.71 42.55
N GLY A 5 -9.45 2.86 42.98
CA GLY A 5 -9.75 1.58 43.62
C GLY A 5 -10.14 0.46 42.64
N THR A 6 -10.12 0.72 41.33
CA THR A 6 -10.45 -0.27 40.31
C THR A 6 -9.33 -1.29 40.18
N ASP A 7 -9.67 -2.59 40.17
CA ASP A 7 -8.71 -3.64 39.82
C ASP A 7 -8.32 -3.52 38.36
N ILE A 8 -7.04 -3.35 38.06
CA ILE A 8 -6.52 -3.14 36.71
C ILE A 8 -5.74 -4.34 36.19
N ARG A 9 -5.72 -5.44 36.94
CA ARG A 9 -5.09 -6.70 36.49
C ARG A 9 -5.86 -7.28 35.31
N HIS A 10 -5.14 -7.87 34.36
CA HIS A 10 -5.70 -8.51 33.16
C HIS A 10 -6.64 -7.57 32.39
N ARG A 11 -6.24 -6.30 32.28
CA ARG A 11 -6.96 -5.27 31.51
C ARG A 11 -6.04 -4.65 30.47
N TYR A 12 -6.64 -4.38 29.31
CA TYR A 12 -6.00 -3.73 28.17
C TYR A 12 -6.82 -2.49 27.84
N VAL A 13 -6.16 -1.39 27.45
CA VAL A 13 -6.83 -0.14 27.09
C VAL A 13 -6.47 0.20 25.65
N SER A 14 -7.49 0.47 24.85
CA SER A 14 -7.33 1.13 23.55
C SER A 14 -7.81 2.58 23.67
N ALA A 15 -7.13 3.50 22.99
CA ALA A 15 -7.49 4.91 23.00
C ALA A 15 -7.24 5.56 21.62
N VAL A 16 -7.99 6.62 21.36
CA VAL A 16 -7.80 7.55 20.24
C VAL A 16 -7.72 8.94 20.84
N HIS A 17 -6.69 9.70 20.48
CA HIS A 17 -6.43 11.06 20.95
C HIS A 17 -6.41 12.04 19.77
N TRP A 18 -6.93 13.25 19.94
CA TRP A 18 -6.98 14.25 18.87
C TRP A 18 -6.94 15.70 19.40
N ASP A 19 -6.99 16.67 18.48
CA ASP A 19 -6.97 18.13 18.71
C ASP A 19 -5.73 18.69 19.43
N GLY A 20 -4.66 17.90 19.55
CA GLY A 20 -3.36 18.35 20.07
C GLY A 20 -3.18 18.03 21.55
N TYR A 21 -2.46 18.91 22.27
CA TYR A 21 -2.08 18.71 23.68
C TYR A 21 -2.76 19.71 24.61
N GLU A 22 -2.62 19.49 25.92
CA GLU A 22 -3.10 20.38 26.98
C GLU A 22 -4.63 20.61 26.90
N ALA A 23 -5.07 21.87 27.00
CA ALA A 23 -6.49 22.23 26.98
C ALA A 23 -7.22 21.88 25.67
N ALA A 24 -6.48 21.64 24.58
CA ALA A 24 -7.05 21.22 23.30
C ALA A 24 -7.14 19.69 23.17
N HIS A 25 -6.44 18.93 24.02
CA HIS A 25 -6.43 17.48 23.97
C HIS A 25 -7.83 16.91 24.16
N GLN A 26 -8.20 16.05 23.22
CA GLN A 26 -9.40 15.25 23.29
C GLN A 26 -9.03 13.78 23.23
N GLN A 27 -9.86 12.93 23.84
CA GLN A 27 -9.64 11.49 23.82
C GLN A 27 -10.94 10.70 23.95
N VAL A 28 -10.89 9.49 23.41
CA VAL A 28 -11.83 8.42 23.72
C VAL A 28 -11.03 7.17 24.01
N ALA A 29 -11.38 6.47 25.08
CA ALA A 29 -10.68 5.26 25.49
C ALA A 29 -11.68 4.18 25.91
N LYS A 30 -11.31 2.92 25.71
CA LYS A 30 -12.08 1.76 26.14
C LYS A 30 -11.17 0.80 26.91
N THR A 31 -11.58 0.48 28.14
CA THR A 31 -10.98 -0.60 28.91
C THR A 31 -11.62 -1.93 28.53
N HIS A 32 -10.79 -2.88 28.13
CA HIS A 32 -11.17 -4.24 27.80
C HIS A 32 -10.86 -5.16 28.98
N SER A 33 -11.81 -6.04 29.31
CA SER A 33 -11.68 -7.02 30.39
C SER A 33 -12.26 -8.36 29.97
N GLY A 34 -11.81 -9.45 30.58
CA GLY A 34 -12.25 -10.81 30.23
C GLY A 34 -11.63 -11.34 28.94
N LEU A 35 -10.55 -10.71 28.47
CA LEU A 35 -9.74 -11.24 27.37
C LEU A 35 -8.94 -12.44 27.86
N ALA A 36 -9.00 -13.55 27.13
CA ALA A 36 -8.29 -14.76 27.49
C ALA A 36 -6.78 -14.55 27.37
N GLY A 37 -6.01 -15.05 28.34
CA GLY A 37 -4.54 -15.03 28.31
C GLY A 37 -3.88 -13.68 28.63
N LEU A 38 -4.65 -12.62 28.89
CA LEU A 38 -4.06 -11.34 29.19
C LEU A 38 -3.31 -11.35 30.53
N GLY A 39 -2.00 -11.11 30.52
CA GLY A 39 -1.16 -11.01 31.72
C GLY A 39 -0.76 -12.34 32.37
N ASN A 40 -0.74 -13.44 31.60
CA ASN A 40 -0.34 -14.76 32.09
C ASN A 40 0.85 -15.38 31.32
N ASP A 41 1.75 -14.54 30.79
CA ASP A 41 2.92 -14.93 29.99
C ASP A 41 2.58 -15.67 28.67
N SER A 42 1.37 -15.49 28.14
CA SER A 42 0.97 -15.95 26.80
C SER A 42 1.22 -14.88 25.73
N TRP A 43 1.55 -15.33 24.52
CA TRP A 43 1.65 -14.46 23.34
C TRP A 43 0.26 -14.15 22.77
N HIS A 44 0.05 -12.89 22.41
CA HIS A 44 -1.20 -12.39 21.83
C HIS A 44 -0.92 -11.44 20.67
N THR A 45 -1.85 -11.37 19.73
CA THR A 45 -1.79 -10.41 18.62
C THR A 45 -2.73 -9.24 18.90
N TYR A 46 -2.19 -8.02 18.81
CA TYR A 46 -2.95 -6.78 18.87
C TYR A 46 -3.00 -6.18 17.47
N GLY A 47 -4.19 -5.81 17.02
CA GLY A 47 -4.40 -5.25 15.68
C GLY A 47 -5.07 -3.89 15.72
N LEU A 48 -4.64 -3.01 14.82
CA LEU A 48 -5.32 -1.76 14.50
C LEU A 48 -5.52 -1.70 13.00
N LYS A 49 -6.77 -1.66 12.56
CA LYS A 49 -7.11 -1.29 11.19
C LYS A 49 -7.56 0.15 11.20
N TRP A 50 -6.82 0.98 10.49
CA TRP A 50 -7.08 2.41 10.32
C TRP A 50 -7.43 2.67 8.85
N THR A 51 -8.59 3.26 8.63
CA THR A 51 -9.07 3.64 7.30
C THR A 51 -9.67 5.05 7.36
N ALA A 52 -10.03 5.60 6.20
CA ALA A 52 -10.78 6.86 6.13
C ALA A 52 -12.14 6.82 6.86
N SER A 53 -12.67 5.64 7.18
CA SER A 53 -13.95 5.48 7.88
C SER A 53 -13.82 5.28 9.39
N GLY A 54 -12.60 5.21 9.93
CA GLY A 54 -12.38 5.01 11.36
C GLY A 54 -11.29 4.01 11.71
N TYR A 55 -11.37 3.55 12.96
CA TYR A 55 -10.47 2.60 13.58
C TYR A 55 -11.22 1.35 14.03
N GLU A 56 -10.63 0.19 13.79
CA GLU A 56 -11.06 -1.10 14.31
C GLU A 56 -9.90 -1.72 15.10
N PHE A 57 -10.13 -2.03 16.38
CA PHE A 57 -9.15 -2.62 17.30
C PHE A 57 -9.41 -4.11 17.46
N TYR A 58 -8.35 -4.90 17.43
CA TYR A 58 -8.41 -6.36 17.47
C TYR A 58 -7.54 -6.93 18.59
N TYR A 59 -7.99 -8.05 19.15
CA TYR A 59 -7.22 -8.91 20.06
C TYR A 59 -7.38 -10.35 19.61
N ASP A 60 -6.27 -11.03 19.31
CA ASP A 60 -6.23 -12.37 18.72
C ASP A 60 -7.22 -12.52 17.55
N ASP A 61 -7.12 -11.58 16.60
CA ASP A 61 -7.97 -11.46 15.40
C ASP A 61 -9.46 -11.17 15.65
N ALA A 62 -9.90 -11.12 16.92
CA ALA A 62 -11.27 -10.75 17.26
C ALA A 62 -11.42 -9.22 17.36
N LEU A 63 -12.43 -8.67 16.67
CA LEU A 63 -12.79 -7.26 16.78
C LEU A 63 -13.32 -6.94 18.18
N ILE A 64 -12.67 -6.03 18.90
CA ILE A 64 -13.02 -5.67 20.28
C ILE A 64 -13.58 -4.24 20.41
N TRP A 65 -13.29 -3.36 19.44
CA TRP A 65 -13.77 -1.98 19.46
C TRP A 65 -13.68 -1.28 18.11
N THR A 66 -14.62 -0.38 17.86
CA THR A 66 -14.67 0.48 16.69
C THR A 66 -14.81 1.94 17.10
N VAL A 67 -14.15 2.84 16.38
CA VAL A 67 -14.25 4.30 16.54
C VAL A 67 -14.40 4.89 15.14
N ALA A 68 -15.58 5.46 14.84
CA ALA A 68 -15.86 6.01 13.51
C ALA A 68 -15.33 7.44 13.31
N SER A 69 -15.15 8.19 14.40
CA SER A 69 -14.70 9.58 14.37
C SER A 69 -14.15 9.99 15.73
N PRO A 70 -13.13 10.86 15.78
CA PRO A 70 -12.42 11.45 14.63
C PRO A 70 -11.44 10.46 13.98
N VAL A 71 -10.98 10.78 12.78
CA VAL A 71 -10.03 9.97 11.99
C VAL A 71 -8.81 10.82 11.64
N SER A 72 -7.62 10.32 11.93
CA SER A 72 -6.37 10.94 11.50
C SER A 72 -6.24 10.85 9.97
N GLU A 73 -5.87 11.97 9.34
CA GLU A 73 -5.66 12.09 7.88
C GLU A 73 -4.18 12.28 7.53
N ARG A 74 -3.27 12.06 8.48
CA ARG A 74 -1.84 12.25 8.29
C ARG A 74 -1.09 10.97 8.58
N SER A 75 0.01 10.72 7.88
CA SER A 75 0.89 9.59 8.18
C SER A 75 1.37 9.63 9.63
N GLU A 76 1.33 8.47 10.28
CA GLU A 76 1.79 8.26 11.65
C GLU A 76 2.89 7.19 11.68
N TYR A 77 3.67 7.19 12.76
CA TYR A 77 4.70 6.19 13.02
C TYR A 77 4.28 5.33 14.21
N LEU A 78 4.68 4.06 14.19
CA LEU A 78 4.41 3.14 15.28
C LEU A 78 5.45 3.33 16.39
N ILE A 79 4.97 3.43 17.63
CA ILE A 79 5.82 3.48 18.83
C ILE A 79 5.50 2.25 19.68
N LEU A 80 6.55 1.60 20.17
CA LEU A 80 6.47 0.59 21.22
C LEU A 80 7.27 1.12 22.40
N SER A 81 6.57 1.52 23.46
CA SER A 81 7.17 1.99 24.71
C SER A 81 6.69 1.16 25.89
N SER A 82 7.47 1.16 26.96
CA SER A 82 7.09 0.65 28.26
C SER A 82 7.35 1.76 29.26
N GLU A 83 6.29 2.19 29.94
CA GLU A 83 6.31 3.33 30.85
C GLU A 83 5.83 2.90 32.22
N VAL A 84 6.39 3.54 33.26
CA VAL A 84 6.03 3.31 34.64
C VAL A 84 5.72 4.66 35.27
N GLU A 85 4.51 4.79 35.78
CA GLU A 85 4.05 5.97 36.50
C GLU A 85 3.43 5.51 37.82
N ASP A 86 3.84 6.13 38.93
CA ASP A 86 3.37 5.75 40.26
C ASP A 86 2.11 6.52 40.67
N GLY A 87 1.11 5.79 41.15
CA GLY A 87 -0.05 6.36 41.84
C GLY A 87 -1.11 6.96 40.92
N THR A 88 -1.10 6.63 39.63
CA THR A 88 -2.05 7.16 38.64
C THR A 88 -3.08 6.12 38.22
N TRP A 89 -3.56 6.23 36.98
CA TRP A 89 -4.51 5.30 36.39
C TRP A 89 -3.92 3.90 36.18
N ALA A 90 -2.59 3.81 36.06
CA ALA A 90 -1.83 2.57 35.89
C ALA A 90 -1.54 1.83 37.22
N GLY A 91 -1.98 2.38 38.36
CA GLY A 91 -1.79 1.77 39.68
C GLY A 91 -0.58 2.30 40.43
N ALA A 92 -0.32 1.68 41.58
CA ALA A 92 0.83 2.01 42.41
C ALA A 92 2.02 1.12 42.04
N VAL A 93 3.21 1.70 42.03
CA VAL A 93 4.47 0.96 41.96
C VAL A 93 4.66 0.22 43.29
N PRO A 94 4.94 -1.10 43.27
CA PRO A 94 5.16 -1.85 44.51
C PRO A 94 6.30 -1.28 45.35
N ALA A 95 6.23 -1.47 46.67
CA ALA A 95 7.34 -1.15 47.56
C ALA A 95 8.60 -1.94 47.13
N GLY A 96 9.70 -1.23 46.85
CA GLY A 96 10.92 -1.81 46.28
C GLY A 96 11.02 -1.73 44.75
N GLY A 97 9.97 -1.26 44.06
CA GLY A 97 9.93 -1.07 42.62
C GLY A 97 9.99 -2.38 41.82
N TYR A 98 10.36 -2.27 40.54
CA TYR A 98 10.50 -3.41 39.62
C TYR A 98 11.95 -3.91 39.50
N GLY A 99 12.87 -3.37 40.29
CA GLY A 99 14.30 -3.67 40.21
C GLY A 99 15.03 -2.94 39.07
N SER A 100 16.28 -3.34 38.82
CA SER A 100 17.11 -2.78 37.74
C SER A 100 16.73 -3.35 36.37
N LEU A 101 17.16 -2.71 35.27
CA LEU A 101 16.94 -3.23 33.91
C LEU A 101 17.45 -4.67 33.74
N LEU A 102 18.54 -5.06 34.42
CA LEU A 102 19.13 -6.40 34.33
C LEU A 102 18.41 -7.45 35.18
N SER A 103 17.63 -7.03 36.18
CA SER A 103 17.02 -7.92 37.17
C SER A 103 15.49 -7.86 37.18
N SER A 104 14.90 -6.93 36.43
CA SER A 104 13.46 -6.76 36.36
C SER A 104 12.82 -7.94 35.64
N VAL A 105 11.86 -8.57 36.30
CA VAL A 105 10.97 -9.55 35.66
C VAL A 105 9.80 -8.87 34.96
N THR A 106 9.58 -7.58 35.19
CA THR A 106 8.59 -6.76 34.50
C THR A 106 9.24 -6.21 33.24
N ASN A 107 8.86 -6.77 32.09
CA ASN A 107 9.33 -6.35 30.78
C ASN A 107 8.20 -6.51 29.75
N VAL A 108 8.31 -5.78 28.64
CA VAL A 108 7.46 -5.97 27.46
C VAL A 108 8.28 -6.71 26.42
N GLN A 109 7.74 -7.81 25.92
CA GLN A 109 8.35 -8.58 24.82
C GLN A 109 7.51 -8.42 23.56
N VAL A 110 8.18 -8.24 22.43
CA VAL A 110 7.55 -8.13 21.11
C VAL A 110 8.31 -9.06 20.18
N ASP A 111 7.60 -10.06 19.64
CA ASP A 111 8.18 -11.03 18.70
C ASP A 111 8.24 -10.43 17.28
N TYR A 112 7.12 -9.88 16.81
CA TYR A 112 7.06 -9.25 15.49
C TYR A 112 6.12 -8.04 15.45
N VAL A 113 6.32 -7.21 14.43
CA VAL A 113 5.39 -6.16 14.01
C VAL A 113 5.12 -6.37 12.52
N ARG A 114 3.86 -6.29 12.11
CA ARG A 114 3.46 -6.28 10.70
C ARG A 114 2.66 -5.02 10.42
N VAL A 115 3.02 -4.34 9.33
CA VAL A 115 2.34 -3.14 8.84
C VAL A 115 1.87 -3.44 7.43
N TYR A 116 0.60 -3.18 7.18
CA TYR A 116 -0.03 -3.39 5.88
C TYR A 116 -0.52 -2.04 5.37
N SER A 117 -0.18 -1.71 4.14
CA SER A 117 -0.82 -0.58 3.47
C SER A 117 -2.18 -1.02 2.96
N ALA A 118 -3.23 -0.25 3.27
CA ALA A 118 -4.55 -0.41 2.65
C ALA A 118 -4.50 0.21 1.25
N VAL A 119 -3.65 -0.35 0.40
CA VAL A 119 -3.65 -0.04 -1.01
C VAL A 119 -4.91 -0.67 -1.59
N THR A 120 -5.84 0.16 -2.06
CA THR A 120 -6.82 -0.30 -3.04
C THR A 120 -6.01 -0.90 -4.17
N PRO A 121 -6.12 -2.20 -4.48
CA PRO A 121 -5.39 -2.76 -5.61
C PRO A 121 -5.89 -2.02 -6.85
N THR A 122 -5.10 -1.07 -7.32
CA THR A 122 -5.30 -0.53 -8.66
C THR A 122 -4.97 -1.66 -9.59
N THR A 123 -5.87 -1.97 -10.54
CA THR A 123 -5.52 -2.85 -11.66
C THR A 123 -4.14 -2.42 -12.19
N PRO A 124 -3.15 -3.33 -12.27
CA PRO A 124 -1.84 -2.97 -12.78
C PRO A 124 -1.99 -2.28 -14.12
N SER A 125 -1.32 -1.16 -14.31
CA SER A 125 -1.38 -0.37 -15.55
C SER A 125 0.02 0.08 -15.92
N ALA A 126 0.43 -0.26 -17.14
CA ALA A 126 1.69 0.13 -17.73
C ALA A 126 1.62 1.44 -18.54
N ASP A 127 0.47 2.11 -18.55
CA ASP A 127 0.31 3.52 -18.94
C ASP A 127 0.95 4.38 -17.83
N PHE A 128 2.25 4.62 -17.97
CA PHE A 128 3.10 5.28 -16.99
C PHE A 128 3.11 6.79 -17.15
N ASP A 129 2.99 7.31 -18.38
CA ASP A 129 2.90 8.75 -18.60
C ASP A 129 1.46 9.29 -18.58
N ALA A 130 0.47 8.40 -18.39
CA ALA A 130 -0.95 8.69 -18.21
C ALA A 130 -1.59 9.34 -19.45
N ASP A 131 -1.10 9.02 -20.64
CA ASP A 131 -1.64 9.53 -21.89
C ASP A 131 -2.80 8.68 -22.45
N GLY A 132 -3.06 7.54 -21.81
CA GLY A 132 -4.18 6.66 -22.11
C GLY A 132 -3.85 5.50 -23.05
N ASP A 133 -2.60 5.35 -23.48
CA ASP A 133 -2.13 4.16 -24.17
C ASP A 133 -0.94 3.47 -23.46
N VAL A 134 -0.48 2.35 -24.02
CA VAL A 134 0.67 1.61 -23.51
C VAL A 134 1.64 1.39 -24.65
N ASP A 135 2.67 2.22 -24.74
CA ASP A 135 3.54 2.28 -25.89
C ASP A 135 5.05 2.40 -25.55
N GLY A 136 5.85 2.89 -26.49
CA GLY A 136 7.29 3.06 -26.29
C GLY A 136 7.68 4.19 -25.33
N ALA A 137 6.83 5.20 -25.14
CA ALA A 137 7.01 6.27 -24.17
C ALA A 137 6.92 5.71 -22.75
N ASP A 138 5.96 4.82 -22.49
CA ASP A 138 5.88 4.09 -21.22
C ASP A 138 7.10 3.23 -20.97
N PHE A 139 7.53 2.48 -21.99
CA PHE A 139 8.74 1.67 -21.86
C PHE A 139 9.94 2.51 -21.46
N LEU A 140 10.08 3.72 -22.02
CA LEU A 140 11.14 4.65 -21.66
C LEU A 140 11.00 5.17 -20.22
N THR A 141 9.77 5.33 -19.72
CA THR A 141 9.51 5.66 -18.32
C THR A 141 9.96 4.53 -17.39
N TRP A 142 9.58 3.28 -17.66
CA TRP A 142 10.09 2.12 -16.92
C TRP A 142 11.62 2.00 -16.98
N GLN A 143 12.22 2.18 -18.16
CA GLN A 143 13.68 2.13 -18.31
C GLN A 143 14.42 3.17 -17.47
N ARG A 144 13.79 4.32 -17.21
CA ARG A 144 14.37 5.37 -16.35
C ARG A 144 14.21 5.07 -14.87
N GLY A 145 13.17 4.35 -14.47
CA GLY A 145 12.88 4.05 -13.07
C GLY A 145 13.41 2.72 -12.55
N VAL A 146 13.73 1.77 -13.44
CA VAL A 146 14.17 0.42 -13.05
C VAL A 146 15.31 0.43 -12.05
N GLY A 147 15.14 -0.31 -10.95
CA GLY A 147 16.06 -0.33 -9.80
C GLY A 147 15.67 0.58 -8.64
N THR A 148 14.57 1.34 -8.75
CA THR A 148 13.95 2.01 -7.60
C THR A 148 13.41 0.95 -6.63
N THR A 149 13.88 0.92 -5.39
CA THR A 149 13.55 -0.17 -4.44
C THR A 149 12.43 0.15 -3.45
N SER A 150 11.96 1.40 -3.42
CA SER A 150 10.86 1.82 -2.54
C SER A 150 10.35 3.21 -2.92
N GLY A 151 9.05 3.44 -2.76
CA GLY A 151 8.43 4.75 -2.95
C GLY A 151 8.20 5.14 -4.41
N ALA A 152 8.33 4.21 -5.36
CA ALA A 152 8.00 4.43 -6.75
C ALA A 152 6.49 4.65 -6.92
N ILE A 153 6.13 5.60 -7.77
CA ILE A 153 4.75 5.81 -8.23
C ILE A 153 4.59 5.32 -9.67
N ARG A 154 3.35 5.32 -10.20
CA ARG A 154 3.08 4.90 -11.59
C ARG A 154 3.95 5.61 -12.61
N GLY A 155 4.13 6.93 -12.46
CA GLY A 155 4.96 7.76 -13.33
C GLY A 155 6.46 7.47 -13.28
N ASP A 156 6.92 6.64 -12.34
CA ASP A 156 8.29 6.15 -12.29
C ASP A 156 8.45 4.80 -13.01
N GLY A 157 7.38 4.25 -13.59
CA GLY A 157 7.39 2.94 -14.22
C GLY A 157 6.94 1.80 -13.32
N ASN A 158 6.31 2.10 -12.17
CA ASN A 158 5.71 1.08 -11.30
C ASN A 158 4.26 0.79 -11.73
N ALA A 159 4.04 -0.35 -12.38
CA ALA A 159 2.75 -0.80 -12.87
C ALA A 159 1.81 -1.25 -11.75
N ASN A 160 2.39 -1.77 -10.67
CA ASN A 160 1.75 -2.25 -9.45
C ASN A 160 1.98 -1.30 -8.26
N ALA A 161 1.97 0.02 -8.48
CA ALA A 161 2.37 1.01 -7.47
C ALA A 161 1.53 0.96 -6.17
N GLY A 162 0.38 0.32 -6.25
CA GLY A 162 -0.44 -0.05 -5.11
C GLY A 162 -0.09 -1.40 -4.46
N VAL A 163 1.12 -1.96 -4.61
CA VAL A 163 1.46 -3.30 -4.08
C VAL A 163 2.81 -3.32 -3.37
N ASP A 164 3.89 -2.89 -4.03
CA ASP A 164 5.28 -3.06 -3.56
C ASP A 164 6.09 -1.75 -3.56
N GLY A 165 5.78 -0.82 -4.46
CA GLY A 165 6.40 0.49 -4.50
C GLY A 165 7.84 0.48 -5.02
N ASP A 166 8.25 -0.54 -5.79
CA ASP A 166 9.53 -0.64 -6.50
C ASP A 166 9.35 -0.55 -8.03
N VAL A 167 10.44 -0.53 -8.80
CA VAL A 167 10.39 -0.62 -10.27
C VAL A 167 11.30 -1.77 -10.71
N ASP A 168 10.71 -2.88 -11.12
CA ASP A 168 11.38 -4.15 -11.29
C ASP A 168 10.93 -4.95 -12.54
N ALA A 169 11.17 -6.26 -12.54
CA ALA A 169 10.82 -7.14 -13.65
C ALA A 169 9.32 -7.44 -13.75
N GLY A 170 8.57 -7.31 -12.66
CA GLY A 170 7.11 -7.43 -12.63
C GLY A 170 6.43 -6.29 -13.38
N ASP A 171 6.95 -5.07 -13.27
CA ASP A 171 6.46 -3.93 -14.05
C ASP A 171 6.65 -4.12 -15.54
N LEU A 172 7.83 -4.59 -15.94
CA LEU A 172 8.14 -4.89 -17.33
C LEU A 172 7.24 -6.00 -17.88
N ALA A 173 6.91 -7.01 -17.07
CA ALA A 173 5.97 -8.04 -17.46
C ALA A 173 4.58 -7.43 -17.75
N THR A 174 4.11 -6.53 -16.89
CA THR A 174 2.85 -5.80 -17.10
C THR A 174 2.87 -4.98 -18.39
N TRP A 175 3.96 -4.25 -18.66
CA TRP A 175 4.11 -3.50 -19.91
C TRP A 175 4.04 -4.41 -21.14
N ARG A 176 4.72 -5.57 -21.12
CA ARG A 176 4.68 -6.54 -22.23
C ARG A 176 3.29 -7.10 -22.49
N GLU A 177 2.51 -7.31 -21.43
CA GLU A 177 1.14 -7.80 -21.54
C GLU A 177 0.18 -6.74 -22.07
N GLN A 178 0.42 -5.47 -21.75
CA GLN A 178 -0.47 -4.37 -22.09
C GLN A 178 -0.05 -3.57 -23.32
N PHE A 179 1.16 -3.79 -23.86
CA PHE A 179 1.67 -3.05 -25.01
C PHE A 179 0.68 -3.05 -26.20
N GLY A 180 0.36 -1.86 -26.69
CA GLY A 180 -0.62 -1.64 -27.75
C GLY A 180 -2.07 -1.58 -27.27
N ALA A 181 -2.34 -1.66 -25.97
CA ALA A 181 -3.64 -1.31 -25.39
C ALA A 181 -3.84 0.21 -25.32
N GLY A 182 -5.10 0.67 -25.29
CA GLY A 182 -5.44 2.07 -25.00
C GLY A 182 -5.30 3.08 -26.15
N GLY A 183 -4.46 2.81 -27.15
CA GLY A 183 -4.32 3.69 -28.31
C GLY A 183 -5.60 3.74 -29.16
N ALA A 184 -6.04 4.94 -29.53
CA ALA A 184 -7.00 5.13 -30.61
C ALA A 184 -6.41 4.44 -31.85
N GLY A 185 -6.88 3.23 -32.15
CA GLY A 185 -6.29 2.37 -33.15
C GLY A 185 -6.03 3.17 -34.41
N LEU A 186 -4.76 3.28 -34.80
CA LEU A 186 -4.42 3.63 -36.16
C LEU A 186 -5.00 2.49 -37.00
N ALA A 187 -6.26 2.68 -37.43
CA ALA A 187 -6.88 1.84 -38.43
C ALA A 187 -5.85 1.74 -39.55
N GLY A 188 -5.29 0.55 -39.74
CA GLY A 188 -4.26 0.31 -40.74
C GLY A 188 -4.80 0.83 -42.06
N ALA A 189 -4.33 2.02 -42.47
CA ALA A 189 -4.65 2.53 -43.79
C ALA A 189 -4.16 1.44 -44.73
N ALA A 190 -5.09 0.82 -45.44
CA ALA A 190 -4.76 -0.18 -46.44
C ALA A 190 -3.68 0.44 -47.30
N VAL A 191 -2.45 -0.08 -47.21
CA VAL A 191 -1.35 0.38 -48.03
C VAL A 191 -1.84 0.20 -49.46
N PRO A 192 -2.04 1.27 -50.24
CA PRO A 192 -2.51 1.11 -51.61
C PRO A 192 -1.49 0.22 -52.30
N GLU A 193 -1.92 -0.93 -52.80
CA GLU A 193 -1.04 -1.80 -53.56
C GLU A 193 -0.41 -0.94 -54.67
N PRO A 194 0.93 -0.91 -54.79
CA PRO A 194 1.56 -0.14 -55.85
C PRO A 194 0.93 -0.57 -57.16
N ALA A 195 0.52 0.39 -57.98
CA ALA A 195 -0.24 0.24 -59.21
C ALA A 195 0.48 -0.69 -60.21
N SER A 196 0.44 -2.00 -59.95
CA SER A 196 1.10 -3.06 -60.70
C SER A 196 0.50 -3.16 -62.10
N TRP A 197 -0.72 -2.67 -62.25
CA TRP A 197 -1.43 -2.48 -63.52
C TRP A 197 -0.74 -1.46 -64.45
N VAL A 198 -0.02 -0.47 -63.92
CA VAL A 198 0.70 0.52 -64.76
C VAL A 198 1.92 -0.12 -65.42
N LEU A 199 2.62 -1.03 -64.74
CA LEU A 199 3.76 -1.76 -65.34
C LEU A 199 3.29 -2.79 -66.39
N VAL A 200 2.15 -3.43 -66.18
CA VAL A 200 1.57 -4.38 -67.16
C VAL A 200 1.05 -3.66 -68.41
N ALA A 201 0.41 -2.49 -68.25
CA ALA A 201 -0.09 -1.70 -69.38
C ALA A 201 1.03 -1.16 -70.29
N TRP A 202 2.18 -0.78 -69.71
CA TRP A 202 3.35 -0.34 -70.47
C TRP A 202 4.04 -1.48 -71.23
N MET A 203 4.08 -2.70 -70.68
CA MET A 203 4.64 -3.86 -71.37
C MET A 203 3.78 -4.30 -72.57
N MET A 204 2.45 -4.20 -72.49
CA MET A 204 1.57 -4.53 -73.62
C MET A 204 1.66 -3.49 -74.76
N ALA A 205 1.84 -2.21 -74.43
CA ALA A 205 1.99 -1.15 -75.44
C ALA A 205 3.30 -1.24 -76.24
N MET A 206 4.40 -1.73 -75.63
CA MET A 206 5.66 -1.94 -76.35
C MET A 206 5.70 -3.23 -77.17
N GLY A 207 4.89 -4.24 -76.83
CA GLY A 207 4.83 -5.52 -77.54
C GLY A 207 4.03 -5.50 -78.85
N ALA A 208 3.01 -4.63 -78.95
CA ALA A 208 2.12 -4.59 -80.13
C ALA A 208 2.70 -3.81 -81.33
N GLY A 209 3.81 -3.08 -81.16
CA GLY A 209 4.39 -2.19 -82.17
C GLY A 209 5.30 -2.84 -83.24
N ARG A 210 5.53 -4.15 -83.22
CA ARG A 210 6.41 -4.83 -84.19
C ARG A 210 5.72 -5.96 -84.94
N ARG A 211 4.77 -5.61 -85.81
CA ARG A 211 4.47 -6.40 -87.02
C ARG A 211 4.19 -5.47 -88.20
N ALA A 212 5.27 -4.98 -88.82
CA ALA A 212 5.23 -4.32 -90.11
C ALA A 212 5.69 -5.31 -91.21
N ARG A 213 4.77 -5.58 -92.13
CA ARG A 213 4.91 -5.88 -93.57
C ARG A 213 6.20 -6.56 -94.08
N LEU A 214 6.03 -7.76 -94.65
CA LEU A 214 6.36 -8.10 -96.05
C LEU A 214 5.28 -9.06 -96.56
#